data_AF-A0A8T6SNJ4-F1
#
_entry.id   AF-A0A8T6SNJ4-F1
#
_cell.length_a   1.000
_cell.length_b   1.000
_cell.length_c   1.000
_cell.angle_alpha   90.00
_cell.angle_beta   90.00
_cell.angle_gamma   90.00
#
_symmetry.space_group_name_H-M   'P 1'
#
loop_
_entity.id
_entity.type
_entity.pdbx_description
1 polymer ?
#
loop_
_entity_poly.entity_id
_entity_poly.type
_entity_poly.pdbx_seq_one_letter_code
_entity_poly.pdbx_strand_id
1 'polypeptide(L)'
;KGKEGRFRGSLSGKRVDFSSRTVISPDPNLDLSEVGVPESVAMKLTIPEIITEWNIERMRELVINGPSKFPGVNYIVRPDGVKIRLDFVEDRSTIAENLEIGYLVERHLSDGDIVMFNRQPSLHQMSIMAHYVRVLPGKTFRLHPSVCPPYNADFDGDEMNLHVPQSEEARAEAILLMRVQDQLISPRYGGPIIGALRDFVTGAYLLTKDDTKLTVQEFANLAMLGGYHDELPKPAEKGKEGPMYTGKQLFSLFLPKDFNYVMTSKWAKGTKG
;
A
#
# COMPACT_ATOMS: atom_id res chain seq x y z
N LYS A 1 18.85 35.55 -6.26
CA LYS A 1 17.56 36.12 -5.78
C LYS A 1 16.32 35.58 -6.52
N GLY A 2 16.46 34.74 -7.57
CA GLY A 2 15.31 34.20 -8.33
C GLY A 2 14.78 32.84 -7.84
N LYS A 3 13.76 32.33 -8.55
CA LYS A 3 13.10 31.02 -8.29
C LYS A 3 14.08 29.84 -8.39
N GLU A 4 15.08 29.93 -9.26
CA GLU A 4 16.18 28.95 -9.40
C GLU A 4 17.44 29.35 -8.63
N GLY A 5 17.38 30.38 -7.78
CA GLY A 5 18.51 30.79 -6.95
C GLY A 5 18.78 29.79 -5.81
N ARG A 6 20.02 29.78 -5.31
CA ARG A 6 20.49 28.89 -4.21
C ARG A 6 19.52 28.76 -3.03
N PHE A 7 18.88 29.85 -2.62
CA PHE A 7 17.92 29.80 -1.51
C PHE A 7 16.72 28.89 -1.80
N ARG A 8 16.07 29.05 -2.96
CA ARG A 8 14.87 28.26 -3.32
C ARG A 8 15.21 26.89 -3.90
N GLY A 9 16.33 26.77 -4.62
CA GLY A 9 16.71 25.54 -5.32
C GLY A 9 17.68 24.62 -4.57
N SER A 10 18.26 25.06 -3.43
CA SER A 10 19.23 24.26 -2.68
C SER A 10 19.01 24.25 -1.16
N LEU A 11 18.31 25.25 -0.60
CA LEU A 11 18.03 25.31 0.84
C LEU A 11 16.57 24.94 1.14
N SER A 12 15.60 25.70 0.63
CA SER A 12 14.18 25.44 0.90
C SER A 12 13.64 24.20 0.17
N GLY A 13 14.28 23.80 -0.93
CA GLY A 13 14.00 22.56 -1.66
C GLY A 13 15.28 22.09 -2.33
N LYS A 14 15.50 20.77 -2.38
CA LYS A 14 16.67 20.15 -2.99
C LYS A 14 16.28 18.84 -3.66
N ARG A 15 17.12 18.37 -4.58
CA ARG A 15 17.04 16.99 -5.08
C ARG A 15 17.45 16.04 -3.95
N VAL A 16 16.80 14.88 -3.90
CA VAL A 16 17.01 13.85 -2.89
C VAL A 16 17.32 12.53 -3.55
N ASP A 17 18.23 11.77 -2.94
CA ASP A 17 18.51 10.39 -3.32
C ASP A 17 17.40 9.45 -2.81
N PHE A 18 17.53 8.14 -3.09
CA PHE A 18 16.58 7.10 -2.67
C PHE A 18 15.12 7.41 -3.04
N SER A 19 14.93 7.92 -4.25
CA SER A 19 13.63 8.23 -4.82
C SER A 19 13.47 7.64 -6.22
N SER A 20 12.24 7.39 -6.61
CA SER A 20 11.88 6.89 -7.93
C SER A 20 10.57 7.52 -8.40
N ARG A 21 10.32 7.45 -9.71
CA ARG A 21 9.14 8.00 -10.36
C ARG A 21 8.76 7.11 -11.53
N THR A 22 7.47 6.78 -11.63
CA THR A 22 6.90 6.08 -12.79
C THR A 22 5.40 6.35 -12.88
N VAL A 23 4.80 5.89 -13.97
CA VAL A 23 3.36 5.93 -14.22
C VAL A 23 2.62 5.06 -13.19
N ILE A 24 1.44 5.50 -12.77
CA ILE A 24 0.58 4.75 -11.85
C ILE A 24 -0.47 3.91 -12.60
N SER A 25 -0.93 2.84 -11.96
CA SER A 25 -1.94 1.92 -12.48
C SER A 25 -2.87 1.45 -11.35
N PRO A 26 -4.15 1.16 -11.64
CA PRO A 26 -5.08 0.72 -10.61
C PRO A 26 -4.85 -0.74 -10.25
N ASP A 27 -4.89 -1.07 -8.96
CA ASP A 27 -4.93 -2.46 -8.48
C ASP A 27 -5.86 -2.57 -7.27
N PRO A 28 -7.11 -3.05 -7.45
CA PRO A 28 -8.09 -3.14 -6.36
C PRO A 28 -7.82 -4.32 -5.40
N ASN A 29 -6.83 -5.19 -5.68
CA ASN A 29 -6.49 -6.32 -4.81
C ASN A 29 -5.40 -5.97 -3.77
N LEU A 30 -4.86 -4.76 -3.83
CA LEU A 30 -3.93 -4.23 -2.84
C LEU A 30 -4.68 -3.68 -1.62
N ASP A 31 -4.06 -3.76 -0.44
CA ASP A 31 -4.58 -3.03 0.72
C ASP A 31 -4.56 -1.52 0.45
N LEU A 32 -5.41 -0.76 1.16
CA LEU A 32 -5.42 0.70 1.07
C LEU A 32 -4.06 1.33 1.41
N SER A 33 -3.30 0.72 2.33
CA SER A 33 -1.97 1.20 2.72
C SER A 33 -0.85 0.61 1.87
N GLU A 34 -1.14 -0.27 0.92
CA GLU A 34 -0.12 -0.88 0.06
C GLU A 34 0.10 -0.07 -1.22
N VAL A 35 1.36 0.02 -1.64
CA VAL A 35 1.76 0.48 -2.96
C VAL A 35 2.52 -0.63 -3.68
N GLY A 36 2.04 -0.99 -4.86
CA GLY A 36 2.72 -1.93 -5.73
C GLY A 36 3.99 -1.31 -6.32
N VAL A 37 5.15 -1.89 -6.04
CA VAL A 37 6.45 -1.41 -6.51
C VAL A 37 7.02 -2.41 -7.52
N PRO A 38 7.45 -1.95 -8.72
CA PRO A 38 8.15 -2.79 -9.68
C PRO A 38 9.43 -3.39 -9.10
N GLU A 39 9.69 -4.67 -9.38
CA GLU A 39 10.93 -5.36 -8.98
C GLU A 39 12.19 -4.58 -9.42
N SER A 40 12.17 -4.01 -10.63
CA SER A 40 13.27 -3.17 -11.14
C SER A 40 13.57 -1.91 -10.32
N VAL A 41 12.57 -1.38 -9.61
CA VAL A 41 12.72 -0.27 -8.66
C VAL A 41 13.16 -0.81 -7.31
N ALA A 42 12.56 -1.92 -6.85
CA ALA A 42 12.85 -2.55 -5.57
C ALA A 42 14.31 -3.02 -5.46
N MET A 43 14.91 -3.52 -6.55
CA MET A 43 16.32 -3.90 -6.59
C MET A 43 17.30 -2.72 -6.59
N LYS A 44 16.86 -1.53 -7.01
CA LYS A 44 17.72 -0.33 -7.10
C LYS A 44 17.69 0.51 -5.84
N LEU A 45 16.50 0.70 -5.29
CA LEU A 45 16.32 1.37 -4.02
C LEU A 45 16.70 0.40 -2.89
N THR A 46 17.33 0.92 -1.85
CA THR A 46 17.77 0.10 -0.73
C THR A 46 17.35 0.69 0.60
N ILE A 47 17.30 -0.18 1.59
CA ILE A 47 17.13 0.17 2.99
C ILE A 47 18.38 -0.27 3.75
N PRO A 48 19.02 0.64 4.50
CA PRO A 48 20.10 0.28 5.39
C PRO A 48 19.51 -0.40 6.62
N GLU A 49 19.99 -1.60 6.89
CA GLU A 49 19.62 -2.38 8.06
C GLU A 49 20.88 -2.83 8.78
N ILE A 50 20.92 -2.61 10.10
CA ILE A 50 22.04 -3.03 10.93
C ILE A 50 21.89 -4.52 11.22
N ILE A 51 22.98 -5.26 11.11
CA ILE A 51 23.01 -6.68 11.48
C ILE A 51 22.92 -6.79 12.99
N THR A 52 21.93 -7.55 13.43
CA THR A 52 21.62 -7.92 14.80
C THR A 52 21.56 -9.44 14.90
N GLU A 53 21.47 -9.95 16.12
CA GLU A 53 21.28 -11.39 16.36
C GLU A 53 20.00 -11.94 15.73
N TRP A 54 18.98 -11.10 15.50
CA TRP A 54 17.68 -11.53 14.98
C TRP A 54 17.61 -11.62 13.45
N ASN A 55 18.46 -10.90 12.73
CA ASN A 55 18.37 -10.80 11.26
C ASN A 55 19.61 -11.34 10.53
N ILE A 56 20.64 -11.79 11.24
CA ILE A 56 21.91 -12.19 10.63
C ILE A 56 21.76 -13.35 9.64
N GLU A 57 20.98 -14.39 9.94
CA GLU A 57 20.70 -15.49 9.01
C GLU A 57 20.02 -14.98 7.73
N ARG A 58 19.00 -14.13 7.88
CA ARG A 58 18.31 -13.51 6.74
C ARG A 58 19.27 -12.68 5.88
N MET A 59 20.15 -11.90 6.52
CA MET A 59 21.12 -11.06 5.81
C MET A 59 22.15 -11.88 5.04
N ARG A 60 22.59 -13.02 5.60
CA ARG A 60 23.49 -13.95 4.90
C ARG A 60 22.88 -14.45 3.59
N GLU A 61 21.62 -14.87 3.62
CA GLU A 61 20.90 -15.33 2.42
C GLU A 61 20.78 -14.23 1.35
N LEU A 62 20.45 -13.00 1.76
CA LEU A 62 20.34 -11.86 0.85
C LEU A 62 21.70 -11.46 0.25
N VAL A 63 22.79 -11.54 1.02
CA VAL A 63 24.15 -11.28 0.52
C VAL A 63 24.60 -12.33 -0.49
N ILE A 64 24.25 -13.61 -0.28
CA ILE A 64 24.52 -14.69 -1.23
C ILE A 64 23.80 -14.43 -2.56
N ASN A 65 22.53 -14.03 -2.53
CA ASN A 65 21.79 -13.63 -3.73
C ASN A 65 22.46 -12.43 -4.44
N GLY A 66 22.96 -11.47 -3.66
CA GLY A 66 23.65 -10.29 -4.15
C GLY A 66 22.75 -9.32 -4.93
N PRO A 67 23.32 -8.43 -5.76
CA PRO A 67 22.55 -7.35 -6.38
C PRO A 67 21.70 -7.80 -7.57
N SER A 68 22.03 -8.94 -8.19
CA SER A 68 21.44 -9.39 -9.46
C SER A 68 20.16 -10.19 -9.31
N LYS A 69 19.90 -10.75 -8.12
CA LYS A 69 18.73 -11.59 -7.85
C LYS A 69 17.91 -10.99 -6.72
N PHE A 70 16.61 -10.81 -6.96
CA PHE A 70 15.67 -10.37 -5.94
C PHE A 70 15.17 -11.56 -5.09
N PRO A 71 15.03 -11.43 -3.76
CA PRO A 71 15.54 -10.35 -2.92
C PRO A 71 17.05 -10.47 -2.65
N GLY A 72 17.74 -9.33 -2.57
CA GLY A 72 19.20 -9.31 -2.42
C GLY A 72 19.76 -8.02 -1.79
N VAL A 73 21.07 -7.81 -1.98
CA VAL A 73 21.85 -6.72 -1.36
C VAL A 73 22.74 -6.04 -2.40
N ASN A 74 22.83 -4.72 -2.34
CA ASN A 74 23.72 -3.95 -3.21
C ASN A 74 25.04 -3.60 -2.52
N TYR A 75 25.00 -3.23 -1.25
CA TYR A 75 26.16 -2.77 -0.51
C TYR A 75 26.21 -3.31 0.92
N ILE A 76 27.42 -3.49 1.43
CA ILE A 76 27.70 -3.78 2.85
C ILE A 76 28.64 -2.70 3.35
N VAL A 77 28.35 -2.10 4.48
CA VAL A 77 29.18 -1.13 5.16
C VAL A 77 29.68 -1.77 6.45
N ARG A 78 31.00 -1.89 6.56
CA ARG A 78 31.66 -2.41 7.75
C ARG A 78 31.66 -1.37 8.89
N PRO A 79 31.85 -1.79 10.15
CA PRO A 79 31.97 -0.88 11.29
C PRO A 79 33.13 0.12 11.17
N ASP A 80 34.17 -0.20 10.40
CA ASP A 80 35.29 0.69 10.08
C ASP A 80 34.95 1.79 9.04
N GLY A 81 33.72 1.76 8.50
CA GLY A 81 33.22 2.70 7.49
C GLY A 81 33.53 2.30 6.05
N VAL A 82 34.18 1.16 5.81
CA VAL A 82 34.48 0.69 4.44
C VAL A 82 33.19 0.16 3.79
N LYS A 83 32.80 0.77 2.67
CA LYS A 83 31.65 0.36 1.86
C LYS A 83 32.08 -0.60 0.75
N ILE A 84 31.59 -1.83 0.83
CA ILE A 84 31.80 -2.91 -0.13
C ILE A 84 30.63 -2.94 -1.11
N ARG A 85 30.95 -2.92 -2.40
CA ARG A 85 29.98 -3.07 -3.49
C ARG A 85 29.91 -4.54 -3.90
N LEU A 86 28.74 -5.17 -3.78
CA LEU A 86 28.59 -6.60 -4.11
C LEU A 86 28.59 -6.89 -5.62
N ASP A 87 28.49 -5.87 -6.47
CA ASP A 87 28.58 -6.00 -7.94
C ASP A 87 29.91 -6.63 -8.40
N PHE A 88 31.00 -6.35 -7.68
CA PHE A 88 32.36 -6.72 -8.07
C PHE A 88 32.95 -7.85 -7.23
N VAL A 89 32.13 -8.47 -6.38
CA VAL A 89 32.56 -9.59 -5.53
C VAL A 89 32.28 -10.90 -6.26
N GLU A 90 33.33 -11.67 -6.54
CA GLU A 90 33.23 -12.99 -7.16
C GLU A 90 32.70 -14.04 -6.17
N ASP A 91 33.26 -14.09 -4.95
CA ASP A 91 32.83 -15.02 -3.91
C ASP A 91 32.03 -14.33 -2.81
N ARG A 92 30.69 -14.39 -2.95
CA ARG A 92 29.74 -13.81 -2.02
C ARG A 92 29.50 -14.69 -0.79
N SER A 93 29.75 -15.99 -0.89
CA SER A 93 29.54 -16.95 0.20
C SER A 93 30.52 -16.68 1.34
N THR A 94 31.80 -16.47 1.01
CA THR A 94 32.81 -16.10 2.01
C THR A 94 32.46 -14.79 2.71
N ILE A 95 31.92 -13.79 2.01
CA ILE A 95 31.50 -12.53 2.66
C ILE A 95 30.31 -12.77 3.60
N ALA A 96 29.33 -13.57 3.19
CA ALA A 96 28.18 -13.89 4.03
C ALA A 96 28.57 -14.64 5.31
N GLU A 97 29.51 -15.59 5.22
CA GLU A 97 30.02 -16.31 6.39
C GLU A 97 30.73 -15.37 7.39
N ASN A 98 31.46 -14.38 6.87
CA ASN A 98 32.18 -13.38 7.67
C ASN A 98 31.31 -12.16 8.07
N LEU A 99 29.98 -12.21 7.89
CA LEU A 99 29.09 -11.17 8.42
C LEU A 99 29.06 -11.23 9.95
N GLU A 100 29.26 -10.07 10.58
CA GLU A 100 29.23 -9.91 12.02
C GLU A 100 28.16 -8.89 12.44
N ILE A 101 27.78 -8.94 13.71
CA ILE A 101 26.86 -7.97 14.32
C ILE A 101 27.47 -6.57 14.25
N GLY A 102 26.64 -5.58 13.93
CA GLY A 102 27.06 -4.17 13.78
C GLY A 102 27.48 -3.78 12.36
N TYR A 103 27.57 -4.73 11.43
CA TYR A 103 27.67 -4.40 10.00
C TYR A 103 26.35 -3.77 9.54
N LEU A 104 26.40 -2.88 8.55
CA LEU A 104 25.22 -2.29 7.92
C LEU A 104 25.06 -2.85 6.50
N VAL A 105 23.87 -3.36 6.20
CA VAL A 105 23.55 -3.96 4.90
C VAL A 105 22.52 -3.09 4.18
N GLU A 106 22.84 -2.65 2.96
CA GLU A 106 21.89 -1.95 2.09
C GLU A 106 21.16 -2.98 1.22
N ARG A 107 20.09 -3.55 1.77
CA ARG A 107 19.26 -4.56 1.10
C ARG A 107 18.23 -3.92 0.17
N HIS A 108 17.75 -4.69 -0.81
CA HIS A 108 16.63 -4.31 -1.67
C HIS A 108 15.34 -4.03 -0.86
N LEU A 109 14.43 -3.24 -1.43
CA LEU A 109 13.08 -3.07 -0.88
C LEU A 109 12.35 -4.41 -0.90
N SER A 110 11.66 -4.72 0.17
CA SER A 110 10.88 -5.94 0.36
C SER A 110 9.45 -5.61 0.74
N ASP A 111 8.58 -6.62 0.69
CA ASP A 111 7.19 -6.47 1.11
C ASP A 111 7.12 -6.01 2.58
N GLY A 112 6.25 -5.04 2.85
CA GLY A 112 6.08 -4.44 4.18
C GLY A 112 7.06 -3.31 4.51
N ASP A 113 8.00 -2.97 3.64
CA ASP A 113 8.85 -1.79 3.84
C ASP A 113 8.04 -0.49 3.73
N ILE A 114 8.43 0.53 4.50
CA ILE A 114 7.71 1.79 4.57
C ILE A 114 8.30 2.78 3.55
N VAL A 115 7.44 3.36 2.73
CA VAL A 115 7.79 4.38 1.73
C VAL A 115 6.85 5.56 1.79
N MET A 116 7.34 6.74 1.42
CA MET A 116 6.50 7.92 1.25
C MET A 116 6.11 8.06 -0.22
N PHE A 117 4.81 8.12 -0.49
CA PHE A 117 4.27 8.21 -1.83
C PHE A 117 3.57 9.56 -2.03
N ASN A 118 3.89 10.24 -3.13
CA ASN A 118 3.39 11.59 -3.39
C ASN A 118 3.04 11.83 -4.86
N ARG A 119 2.02 12.67 -5.08
CA ARG A 119 1.70 13.23 -6.39
C ARG A 119 2.00 14.73 -6.42
N GLN A 120 2.56 15.21 -7.52
CA GLN A 120 2.74 16.63 -7.78
C GLN A 120 1.58 17.16 -8.62
N PRO A 121 1.07 18.38 -8.37
CA PRO A 121 1.44 19.29 -7.26
C PRO A 121 0.85 18.84 -5.91
N SER A 122 1.61 19.04 -4.84
CA SER A 122 1.14 18.72 -3.48
C SER A 122 0.45 19.93 -2.86
N LEU A 123 -0.88 19.88 -2.79
CA LEU A 123 -1.73 21.02 -2.38
C LEU A 123 -2.07 20.99 -0.89
N HIS A 124 -2.10 19.80 -0.29
CA HIS A 124 -2.42 19.59 1.11
C HIS A 124 -1.57 18.46 1.67
N GLN A 125 -1.58 18.29 2.99
CA GLN A 125 -0.77 17.30 3.69
C GLN A 125 -0.96 15.88 3.13
N MET A 126 -2.21 15.47 2.86
CA MET A 126 -2.51 14.13 2.32
C MET A 126 -2.04 13.89 0.87
N SER A 127 -1.45 14.90 0.19
CA SER A 127 -0.81 14.68 -1.12
C SER A 127 0.54 13.94 -0.99
N ILE A 128 1.00 13.70 0.24
CA ILE A 128 2.09 12.80 0.60
C ILE A 128 1.67 11.94 1.79
N MET A 129 1.72 10.62 1.63
CA MET A 129 1.35 9.66 2.69
C MET A 129 2.34 8.50 2.70
N ALA A 130 2.42 7.79 3.82
CA ALA A 130 3.22 6.60 3.98
C ALA A 130 2.43 5.35 3.55
N HIS A 131 3.06 4.52 2.74
CA HIS A 131 2.54 3.24 2.25
C HIS A 131 3.51 2.11 2.60
N TYR A 132 2.98 0.90 2.65
CA TYR A 132 3.74 -0.33 2.68
C TYR A 132 4.04 -0.78 1.26
N VAL A 133 5.28 -1.18 1.01
CA VAL A 133 5.70 -1.72 -0.28
C VAL A 133 5.10 -3.11 -0.45
N ARG A 134 4.60 -3.37 -1.66
CA ARG A 134 4.36 -4.72 -2.18
C ARG A 134 5.03 -4.88 -3.52
N VAL A 135 6.04 -5.73 -3.60
CA VAL A 135 6.83 -5.91 -4.81
C VAL A 135 6.03 -6.75 -5.80
N LEU A 136 5.78 -6.18 -6.98
CA LEU A 136 4.97 -6.80 -8.01
C LEU A 136 5.68 -6.75 -9.37
N PRO A 137 5.41 -7.73 -10.26
CA PRO A 137 5.92 -7.68 -11.62
C PRO A 137 5.32 -6.48 -12.38
N GLY A 138 6.09 -5.89 -13.28
CA GLY A 138 5.67 -4.77 -14.10
C GLY A 138 6.64 -3.59 -14.05
N LYS A 139 6.16 -2.42 -14.47
CA LYS A 139 6.96 -1.18 -14.56
C LYS A 139 6.27 0.05 -13.96
N THR A 140 5.03 -0.10 -13.53
CA THR A 140 4.18 0.97 -12.99
C THR A 140 4.06 0.83 -11.48
N PHE A 141 3.81 1.94 -10.80
CA PHE A 141 3.33 1.87 -9.43
C PHE A 141 1.86 1.47 -9.43
N ARG A 142 1.46 0.63 -8.48
CA ARG A 142 0.06 0.22 -8.34
C ARG A 142 -0.53 0.76 -7.06
N LEU A 143 -1.75 1.27 -7.13
CA LEU A 143 -2.45 1.85 -6.00
C LEU A 143 -3.90 1.35 -5.98
N HIS A 144 -4.44 1.16 -4.78
CA HIS A 144 -5.86 0.94 -4.62
C HIS A 144 -6.67 2.17 -5.08
N PRO A 145 -7.66 2.04 -5.99
CA PRO A 145 -8.36 3.18 -6.58
C PRO A 145 -9.07 4.09 -5.57
N SER A 146 -9.46 3.57 -4.40
CA SER A 146 -10.10 4.37 -3.34
C SER A 146 -9.18 5.40 -2.69
N VAL A 147 -7.85 5.27 -2.88
CA VAL A 147 -6.83 6.18 -2.33
C VAL A 147 -6.43 7.27 -3.34
N CYS A 148 -7.02 7.27 -4.54
CA CYS A 148 -6.80 8.30 -5.55
C CYS A 148 -7.26 9.72 -5.16
N PRO A 149 -8.40 9.92 -4.46
CA PRO A 149 -8.91 11.27 -4.18
C PRO A 149 -7.95 12.16 -3.36
N PRO A 150 -7.30 11.69 -2.28
CA PRO A 150 -6.26 12.47 -1.59
C PRO A 150 -5.10 12.93 -2.49
N TYR A 151 -4.72 12.12 -3.47
CA TYR A 151 -3.67 12.49 -4.42
C TYR A 151 -4.17 13.34 -5.59
N ASN A 152 -5.50 13.47 -5.72
CA ASN A 152 -6.16 13.97 -6.91
C ASN A 152 -5.64 13.27 -8.18
N ALA A 153 -5.37 11.96 -8.06
CA ALA A 153 -4.76 11.15 -9.10
C ALA A 153 -5.81 10.47 -9.97
N ASP A 154 -5.49 10.29 -11.24
CA ASP A 154 -6.22 9.41 -12.15
C ASP A 154 -5.26 8.42 -12.83
N PHE A 155 -5.74 7.69 -13.83
CA PHE A 155 -4.96 6.63 -14.50
C PHE A 155 -4.83 6.89 -16.01
N ASP A 156 -4.79 8.16 -16.43
CA ASP A 156 -4.70 8.55 -17.85
C ASP A 156 -3.24 8.69 -18.36
N GLY A 157 -2.26 8.41 -17.50
CA GLY A 157 -0.84 8.64 -17.74
C GLY A 157 -0.13 9.36 -16.60
N ASP A 158 -0.86 9.68 -15.53
CA ASP A 158 -0.34 10.24 -14.29
C ASP A 158 0.91 9.52 -13.76
N GLU A 159 1.89 10.31 -13.32
CA GLU A 159 3.11 9.84 -12.69
C GLU A 159 3.16 10.29 -11.23
N MET A 160 3.66 9.40 -10.36
CA MET A 160 3.85 9.70 -8.94
C MET A 160 5.28 9.38 -8.51
N ASN A 161 5.73 10.04 -7.43
CA ASN A 161 7.05 9.78 -6.88
C ASN A 161 6.95 8.93 -5.61
N LEU A 162 7.98 8.12 -5.43
CA LEU A 162 8.19 7.28 -4.27
C LEU A 162 9.52 7.67 -3.64
N HIS A 163 9.53 7.84 -2.32
CA HIS A 163 10.71 8.16 -1.53
C HIS A 163 10.87 7.09 -0.45
N VAL A 164 12.10 6.63 -0.22
CA VAL A 164 12.40 5.58 0.76
C VAL A 164 13.14 6.18 1.96
N PRO A 165 12.48 6.36 3.12
CA PRO A 165 13.14 6.85 4.32
C PRO A 165 14.24 5.89 4.78
N GLN A 166 15.45 6.43 4.95
CA GLN A 166 16.64 5.62 5.22
C GLN A 166 16.84 5.31 6.71
N SER A 167 16.58 6.26 7.61
CA SER A 167 16.70 6.04 9.06
C SER A 167 15.48 5.30 9.61
N GLU A 168 15.70 4.50 10.65
CA GLU A 168 14.63 3.81 11.37
C GLU A 168 13.64 4.80 12.00
N GLU A 169 14.15 5.89 12.57
CA GLU A 169 13.33 6.97 13.14
C GLU A 169 12.38 7.58 12.11
N ALA A 170 12.87 7.87 10.89
CA ALA A 170 12.04 8.45 9.84
C ALA A 170 11.00 7.45 9.31
N ARG A 171 11.33 6.15 9.26
CA ARG A 171 10.35 5.10 8.92
C ARG A 171 9.27 5.00 10.00
N ALA A 172 9.65 5.02 11.28
CA ALA A 172 8.73 4.98 12.41
C ALA A 172 7.81 6.20 12.44
N GLU A 173 8.36 7.40 12.22
CA GLU A 173 7.58 8.64 12.13
C GLU A 173 6.60 8.60 10.95
N ALA A 174 7.07 8.17 9.77
CA ALA A 174 6.24 8.08 8.58
C ALA A 174 5.04 7.16 8.80
N ILE A 175 5.24 5.99 9.40
CA ILE A 175 4.12 5.06 9.63
C ILE A 175 3.20 5.49 10.77
N LEU A 176 3.72 6.15 11.80
CA LEU A 176 2.90 6.60 12.93
C LEU A 176 2.04 7.81 12.57
N LEU A 177 2.55 8.73 11.74
CA LEU A 177 1.91 10.02 11.47
C LEU A 177 1.28 10.12 10.08
N MET A 178 1.79 9.37 9.09
CA MET A 178 1.44 9.57 7.69
C MET A 178 0.81 8.35 7.02
N ARG A 179 0.55 7.27 7.75
CA ARG A 179 -0.07 6.05 7.20
C ARG A 179 -1.46 6.32 6.64
N VAL A 180 -1.77 5.73 5.48
CA VAL A 180 -3.02 5.95 4.75
C VAL A 180 -4.28 5.69 5.59
N GLN A 181 -4.30 4.58 6.35
CA GLN A 181 -5.44 4.21 7.20
C GLN A 181 -5.75 5.24 8.30
N ASP A 182 -4.76 6.03 8.72
CA ASP A 182 -4.95 7.08 9.73
C ASP A 182 -5.33 8.43 9.08
N GLN A 183 -5.33 8.51 7.74
CA GLN A 183 -5.64 9.70 6.93
C GLN A 183 -6.96 9.57 6.16
N LEU A 184 -7.88 8.70 6.63
CA LEU A 184 -9.19 8.50 5.98
C LEU A 184 -10.07 9.75 6.01
N ILE A 185 -9.93 10.59 7.06
CA ILE A 185 -10.75 11.78 7.29
C ILE A 185 -9.98 13.04 6.88
N SER A 186 -10.58 13.86 6.02
CA SER A 186 -9.98 15.11 5.57
C SER A 186 -9.96 16.17 6.69
N PRO A 187 -8.82 16.81 6.97
CA PRO A 187 -8.75 17.89 7.95
C PRO A 187 -9.48 19.16 7.51
N ARG A 188 -9.83 19.28 6.21
CA ARG A 188 -10.52 20.46 5.67
C ARG A 188 -12.00 20.53 6.07
N TYR A 189 -12.68 19.40 6.08
CA TYR A 189 -14.14 19.36 6.26
C TYR A 189 -14.62 18.26 7.23
N GLY A 190 -13.71 17.47 7.82
CA GLY A 190 -14.04 16.48 8.84
C GLY A 190 -14.83 15.27 8.32
N GLY A 191 -14.78 15.00 7.02
CA GLY A 191 -15.45 13.85 6.41
C GLY A 191 -14.47 12.92 5.68
N PRO A 192 -14.90 11.70 5.33
CA PRO A 192 -14.04 10.74 4.64
C PRO A 192 -13.64 11.29 3.26
N ILE A 193 -12.35 11.17 2.93
CA ILE A 193 -11.81 11.48 1.60
C ILE A 193 -11.43 10.22 0.83
N ILE A 194 -11.01 9.17 1.55
CA ILE A 194 -10.77 7.84 1.00
C ILE A 194 -12.07 7.06 1.09
N GLY A 195 -12.49 6.44 -0.02
CA GLY A 195 -13.72 5.67 -0.06
C GLY A 195 -14.01 5.01 -1.40
N ALA A 196 -15.11 4.29 -1.46
CA ALA A 196 -15.60 3.64 -2.66
C ALA A 196 -15.89 4.67 -3.77
N LEU A 197 -15.38 4.41 -4.97
CA LEU A 197 -15.57 5.25 -6.16
C LEU A 197 -16.10 4.41 -7.31
N ARG A 198 -16.91 5.02 -8.18
CA ARG A 198 -17.38 4.46 -9.46
C ARG A 198 -17.95 3.04 -9.30
N ASP A 199 -17.22 2.03 -9.75
CA ASP A 199 -17.66 0.63 -9.82
C ASP A 199 -18.01 0.05 -8.45
N PHE A 200 -17.29 0.44 -7.39
CA PHE A 200 -17.60 0.01 -6.02
C PHE A 200 -18.99 0.50 -5.57
N VAL A 201 -19.38 1.71 -5.98
CA VAL A 201 -20.69 2.30 -5.65
C VAL A 201 -21.80 1.59 -6.44
N THR A 202 -21.58 1.37 -7.74
CA THR A 202 -22.52 0.63 -8.58
C THR A 202 -22.71 -0.81 -8.10
N GLY A 203 -21.61 -1.49 -7.75
CA GLY A 203 -21.63 -2.84 -7.20
C GLY A 203 -22.38 -2.90 -5.87
N ALA A 204 -22.12 -1.97 -4.95
CA ALA A 204 -22.86 -1.89 -3.68
C ALA A 204 -24.36 -1.65 -3.89
N TYR A 205 -24.73 -0.77 -4.83
CA TYR A 205 -26.13 -0.51 -5.15
C TYR A 205 -26.83 -1.74 -5.73
N LEU A 206 -26.23 -2.41 -6.71
CA LEU A 206 -26.80 -3.62 -7.30
C LEU A 206 -26.88 -4.77 -6.29
N LEU A 207 -25.86 -4.90 -5.44
CA LEU A 207 -25.83 -5.94 -4.40
C LEU A 207 -26.95 -5.71 -3.37
N THR A 208 -27.15 -4.48 -2.90
CA THR A 208 -28.07 -4.18 -1.79
C THR A 208 -29.52 -3.92 -2.20
N LYS A 209 -29.85 -4.10 -3.49
CA LYS A 209 -31.21 -3.96 -4.02
C LYS A 209 -32.12 -5.10 -3.53
N ASP A 210 -33.41 -4.82 -3.33
CA ASP A 210 -34.38 -5.76 -2.76
C ASP A 210 -34.61 -7.03 -3.59
N ASP A 211 -34.42 -6.94 -4.91
CA ASP A 211 -34.58 -8.06 -5.84
C ASP A 211 -33.34 -8.93 -5.97
N THR A 212 -32.22 -8.55 -5.35
CA THR A 212 -30.96 -9.29 -5.43
C THR A 212 -30.97 -10.50 -4.49
N LYS A 213 -31.09 -11.68 -5.11
CA LYS A 213 -31.05 -12.99 -4.43
C LYS A 213 -29.79 -13.74 -4.83
N LEU A 214 -29.14 -14.33 -3.84
CA LEU A 214 -27.89 -15.08 -3.98
C LEU A 214 -28.13 -16.53 -3.57
N THR A 215 -27.60 -17.46 -4.36
CA THR A 215 -27.52 -18.87 -3.97
C THR A 215 -26.57 -19.05 -2.79
N VAL A 216 -26.67 -20.19 -2.09
CA VAL A 216 -25.76 -20.50 -0.97
C VAL A 216 -24.29 -20.45 -1.41
N GLN A 217 -23.98 -20.94 -2.61
CA GLN A 217 -22.62 -20.98 -3.13
C GLN A 217 -22.09 -19.58 -3.47
N GLU A 218 -22.89 -18.76 -4.14
CA GLU A 218 -22.51 -17.36 -4.44
C GLU A 218 -22.29 -16.56 -3.17
N PHE A 219 -23.19 -16.70 -2.19
CA PHE A 219 -23.09 -16.01 -0.90
C PHE A 219 -21.81 -16.40 -0.16
N ALA A 220 -21.51 -17.70 -0.06
CA ALA A 220 -20.32 -18.19 0.61
C ALA A 220 -19.03 -17.74 -0.10
N ASN A 221 -18.98 -17.79 -1.44
CA ASN A 221 -17.84 -17.34 -2.22
C ASN A 221 -17.58 -15.83 -2.04
N LEU A 222 -18.62 -15.01 -2.07
CA LEU A 222 -18.48 -13.57 -1.88
C LEU A 222 -18.12 -13.20 -0.43
N ALA A 223 -18.68 -13.90 0.55
CA ALA A 223 -18.31 -13.72 1.95
C ALA A 223 -16.83 -14.06 2.17
N MET A 224 -16.37 -15.18 1.60
CA MET A 224 -14.96 -15.60 1.65
C MET A 224 -14.04 -14.58 0.96
N LEU A 225 -14.43 -14.06 -0.21
CA LEU A 225 -13.67 -13.05 -0.93
C LEU A 225 -13.52 -11.74 -0.12
N GLY A 226 -14.55 -11.37 0.64
CA GLY A 226 -14.49 -10.23 1.57
C GLY A 226 -13.72 -10.50 2.86
N GLY A 227 -13.17 -11.70 3.06
CA GLY A 227 -12.43 -12.08 4.27
C GLY A 227 -13.31 -12.44 5.46
N TYR A 228 -14.58 -12.83 5.24
CA TYR A 228 -15.44 -13.31 6.31
C TYR A 228 -15.18 -14.79 6.61
N HIS A 229 -14.89 -15.11 7.87
CA HIS A 229 -14.52 -16.46 8.32
C HIS A 229 -15.46 -17.04 9.39
N ASP A 230 -16.41 -16.24 9.89
CA ASP A 230 -17.35 -16.64 10.92
C ASP A 230 -18.50 -17.52 10.36
N GLU A 231 -19.35 -18.02 11.24
CA GLU A 231 -20.53 -18.78 10.83
C GLU A 231 -21.47 -17.92 9.96
N LEU A 232 -21.93 -18.51 8.85
CA LEU A 232 -22.88 -17.85 7.96
C LEU A 232 -24.27 -17.79 8.63
N PRO A 233 -24.99 -16.66 8.47
CA PRO A 233 -26.34 -16.52 9.02
C PRO A 233 -27.32 -17.48 8.35
N LYS A 234 -28.52 -17.60 8.93
CA LYS A 234 -29.59 -18.38 8.28
C LYS A 234 -30.08 -17.66 7.02
N PRO A 235 -30.39 -18.40 5.94
CA PRO A 235 -30.99 -17.84 4.73
C PRO A 235 -32.28 -17.07 5.04
N ALA A 236 -32.45 -15.87 4.47
CA ALA A 236 -33.65 -15.06 4.69
C ALA A 236 -34.88 -15.63 3.99
N GLU A 237 -34.70 -16.27 2.83
CA GLU A 237 -35.80 -16.74 1.99
C GLU A 237 -35.64 -18.20 1.57
N LYS A 238 -36.77 -18.85 1.25
CA LYS A 238 -36.81 -20.14 0.54
C LYS A 238 -37.25 -19.87 -0.90
N GLY A 239 -36.32 -20.03 -1.84
CA GLY A 239 -36.61 -20.00 -3.27
C GLY A 239 -37.22 -21.32 -3.77
N LYS A 240 -37.56 -21.37 -5.06
CA LYS A 240 -38.09 -22.59 -5.71
C LYS A 240 -37.06 -23.73 -5.77
N GLU A 241 -35.77 -23.40 -5.81
CA GLU A 241 -34.66 -24.33 -5.98
C GLU A 241 -33.84 -24.57 -4.68
N GLY A 242 -34.21 -23.92 -3.57
CA GLY A 242 -33.50 -24.06 -2.30
C GLY A 242 -33.48 -22.79 -1.43
N PRO A 243 -32.74 -22.80 -0.31
CA PRO A 243 -32.53 -21.61 0.50
C PRO A 243 -31.77 -20.52 -0.26
N MET A 244 -32.21 -19.27 -0.13
CA MET A 244 -31.62 -18.11 -0.81
C MET A 244 -31.25 -17.03 0.22
N TYR A 245 -30.12 -16.38 -0.04
CA TYR A 245 -29.67 -15.20 0.71
C TYR A 245 -30.02 -13.93 -0.04
N THR A 246 -30.11 -12.81 0.69
CA THR A 246 -30.22 -11.48 0.07
C THR A 246 -28.86 -10.79 0.06
N GLY A 247 -28.63 -9.89 -0.89
CA GLY A 247 -27.40 -9.11 -0.88
C GLY A 247 -27.29 -8.15 0.32
N LYS A 248 -28.42 -7.75 0.92
CA LYS A 248 -28.44 -7.03 2.21
C LYS A 248 -27.88 -7.87 3.36
N GLN A 249 -28.16 -9.17 3.40
CA GLN A 249 -27.55 -10.07 4.38
C GLN A 249 -26.03 -10.14 4.20
N LEU A 250 -25.56 -10.20 2.95
CA LEU A 250 -24.13 -10.25 2.65
C LEU A 250 -23.44 -8.96 3.11
N PHE A 251 -23.99 -7.80 2.76
CA PHE A 251 -23.46 -6.51 3.19
C PHE A 251 -23.43 -6.37 4.72
N SER A 252 -24.45 -6.89 5.41
CA SER A 252 -24.55 -6.83 6.87
C SER A 252 -23.49 -7.66 7.61
N LEU A 253 -22.86 -8.64 6.95
CA LEU A 253 -21.78 -9.43 7.56
C LEU A 253 -20.56 -8.58 7.95
N PHE A 254 -20.32 -7.50 7.20
CA PHE A 254 -19.13 -6.65 7.34
C PHE A 254 -19.38 -5.42 8.22
N LEU A 255 -20.57 -5.29 8.80
CA LEU A 255 -20.89 -4.19 9.70
C LEU A 255 -20.72 -4.63 11.17
N PRO A 256 -20.26 -3.75 12.07
CA PRO A 256 -20.27 -4.03 13.50
C PRO A 256 -21.70 -4.32 14.00
N LYS A 257 -21.85 -5.32 14.89
CA LYS A 257 -23.17 -5.78 15.37
C LYS A 257 -23.96 -4.71 16.13
N ASP A 258 -23.29 -3.69 16.65
CA ASP A 258 -23.83 -2.56 17.39
C ASP A 258 -23.96 -1.28 16.54
N PHE A 259 -23.63 -1.34 15.25
CA PHE A 259 -23.69 -0.19 14.36
C PHE A 259 -25.14 0.14 13.96
N ASN A 260 -25.56 1.37 14.26
CA ASN A 260 -26.89 1.88 13.93
C ASN A 260 -26.76 3.11 13.04
N TYR A 261 -27.43 3.10 11.88
CA TYR A 261 -27.43 4.22 10.95
C TYR A 261 -28.79 4.36 10.27
N VAL A 262 -29.34 5.58 10.28
CA VAL A 262 -30.60 5.90 9.61
C VAL A 262 -30.37 7.11 8.72
N MET A 263 -30.56 6.92 7.41
CA MET A 263 -30.50 7.99 6.43
C MET A 263 -31.77 7.98 5.60
N THR A 264 -32.40 9.14 5.49
CA THR A 264 -33.55 9.33 4.59
C THR A 264 -33.06 9.97 3.31
N SER A 265 -33.18 9.25 2.19
CA SER A 265 -32.92 9.83 0.88
C SER A 265 -33.98 10.91 0.59
N LYS A 266 -33.53 12.10 0.17
CA LYS A 266 -34.44 13.15 -0.30
C LYS A 266 -35.25 12.70 -1.52
N TRP A 267 -34.73 11.77 -2.32
CA TRP A 267 -35.40 11.20 -3.49
C TRP A 267 -36.37 10.07 -3.16
N ALA A 268 -36.19 9.39 -2.02
CA ALA A 268 -37.08 8.31 -1.58
C ALA A 268 -38.44 8.81 -1.03
N LYS A 269 -38.60 10.13 -0.81
CA LYS A 269 -39.90 10.69 -0.39
C LYS A 269 -41.03 10.53 -1.42
N GLY A 270 -40.70 10.20 -2.68
CA GLY A 270 -41.67 10.04 -3.77
C GLY A 270 -41.94 8.59 -4.21
N THR A 271 -41.13 7.63 -3.76
CA THR A 271 -41.28 6.22 -4.12
C THR A 271 -41.78 5.46 -2.90
N LYS A 272 -42.97 4.83 -3.01
CA LYS A 272 -43.40 3.79 -2.06
C LYS A 272 -42.57 2.52 -2.33
N GLY A 273 -41.29 2.57 -1.97
CA GLY A 273 -40.35 1.44 -1.94
C GLY A 273 -39.74 1.41 -0.57
#